data_AF-A0AA42BR37-F1
#
_entry.id   AF-A0AA42BR37-F1
#
_cell.length_a   1.000
_cell.length_b   1.000
_cell.length_c   1.000
_cell.angle_alpha   90.00
_cell.angle_beta   90.00
_cell.angle_gamma   90.00
#
_symmetry.space_group_name_H-M   'P 1'
#
loop_
_entity.id
_entity.type
_entity.pdbx_description
1 polymer ?
#
loop_
_entity_poly.entity_id
_entity_poly.type
_entity_poly.pdbx_seq_one_letter_code
_entity_poly.pdbx_strand_id
1 'polypeptide(L)'
;MEVTLPVQPVQYDGCGRMMYHPDFHPNQGKPWSKEELAYACKFHEYDGFRCVAMALGRTETTVRTKVYKLQKEGMYDTYRDLWEAFAAATIS
;
A
#
# COMPACT_ATOMS: atom_id res chain seq x y z
N MET A 1 4.93 9.56 -34.07
CA MET A 1 4.18 8.34 -33.70
C MET A 1 3.55 8.61 -32.36
N GLU A 2 2.28 8.99 -32.33
CA GLU A 2 1.54 9.09 -31.08
C GLU A 2 1.20 7.67 -30.62
N VAL A 3 1.83 7.22 -29.55
CA VAL A 3 1.49 5.94 -28.92
C VAL A 3 0.21 6.18 -28.13
N THR A 4 -0.94 5.92 -28.74
CA THR A 4 -2.22 5.86 -28.02
C THR A 4 -2.19 4.61 -27.14
N LEU A 5 -1.73 4.75 -25.88
CA LEU A 5 -1.93 3.71 -24.88
C LEU A 5 -3.44 3.55 -24.67
N PRO A 6 -3.98 2.32 -24.60
CA PRO A 6 -5.37 2.12 -24.21
C PRO A 6 -5.50 2.56 -22.75
N VAL A 7 -6.06 3.76 -22.53
CA VAL A 7 -6.46 4.21 -21.19
C VAL A 7 -7.53 3.25 -20.70
N GLN A 8 -7.15 2.32 -19.83
CA GLN A 8 -8.14 1.46 -19.20
C GLN A 8 -9.05 2.35 -18.34
N PRO A 9 -10.38 2.21 -18.42
CA PRO A 9 -11.26 2.99 -17.57
C PRO A 9 -11.06 2.55 -16.11
N VAL A 10 -10.95 3.53 -15.21
CA VAL A 10 -10.90 3.24 -13.77
C VAL A 10 -12.24 2.66 -13.34
N GLN A 11 -12.21 1.46 -12.79
CA GLN A 11 -13.38 0.79 -12.24
C GLN A 11 -13.38 0.86 -10.72
N TYR A 12 -14.58 0.89 -10.13
CA TYR A 12 -14.78 0.92 -8.69
C TYR A 12 -15.69 -0.24 -8.26
N ASP A 13 -15.43 -0.82 -7.10
CA ASP A 13 -16.33 -1.80 -6.49
C ASP A 13 -17.57 -1.12 -5.89
N GLY A 14 -18.53 -1.93 -5.43
CA GLY A 14 -19.75 -1.42 -4.78
C GLY A 14 -19.51 -0.67 -3.46
N CYS A 15 -18.29 -0.71 -2.93
CA CYS A 15 -17.86 0.06 -1.76
C CYS A 15 -17.11 1.35 -2.14
N GLY A 16 -16.96 1.66 -3.43
CA GLY A 16 -16.23 2.82 -3.93
C GLY A 16 -14.71 2.69 -3.91
N ARG A 17 -14.16 1.48 -3.78
CA ARG A 17 -12.72 1.23 -3.85
C ARG A 17 -12.29 1.05 -5.29
N MET A 18 -11.15 1.63 -5.65
CA MET A 18 -10.58 1.47 -6.98
C MET A 18 -10.20 0.01 -7.21
N MET A 19 -10.70 -0.59 -8.28
CA MET A 19 -10.26 -1.90 -8.73
C MET A 19 -8.82 -1.83 -9.25
N TYR A 20 -8.19 -2.99 -9.47
CA TYR A 20 -6.85 -3.01 -10.04
C TYR A 20 -6.80 -2.21 -11.35
N HIS A 21 -5.76 -1.40 -11.47
CA HIS A 21 -5.50 -0.56 -12.62
C HIS A 21 -3.98 -0.47 -12.78
N PRO A 22 -3.41 -0.81 -13.95
CA PRO A 22 -1.96 -0.92 -14.13
C PRO A 22 -1.22 0.40 -13.82
N ASP A 23 -1.80 1.54 -14.20
CA ASP A 23 -1.16 2.85 -13.99
C ASP A 23 -1.13 3.31 -12.52
N PHE A 24 -2.12 2.89 -11.73
CA PHE A 24 -2.21 3.27 -10.31
C PHE A 24 -1.65 2.21 -9.36
N HIS A 25 -1.51 0.96 -9.84
CA HIS A 25 -1.09 -0.16 -9.02
C HIS A 25 0.16 -0.89 -9.58
N PRO A 26 1.26 -0.17 -9.89
CA PRO A 26 2.46 -0.75 -10.49
C PRO A 26 3.16 -1.77 -9.59
N ASN A 27 2.85 -1.80 -8.28
CA ASN A 27 3.44 -2.71 -7.30
C ASN A 27 2.51 -3.87 -6.92
N GLN A 28 1.36 -4.01 -7.60
CA GLN A 28 0.49 -5.15 -7.40
C GLN A 28 1.21 -6.47 -7.77
N GLY A 29 1.13 -7.47 -6.88
CA GLY A 29 1.76 -8.78 -7.09
C GLY A 29 3.27 -8.83 -6.80
N LYS A 30 3.95 -7.68 -6.61
CA LYS A 30 5.36 -7.64 -6.22
C LYS A 30 5.55 -8.05 -4.75
N PRO A 31 6.71 -8.61 -4.37
CA PRO A 31 7.05 -8.84 -2.97
C PRO A 31 6.98 -7.54 -2.17
N TRP A 32 6.70 -7.66 -0.88
CA TRP A 32 6.65 -6.50 0.03
C TRP A 32 8.04 -6.26 0.62
N SER A 33 8.53 -5.05 0.50
CA SER A 33 9.70 -4.58 1.24
C SER A 33 9.35 -4.31 2.71
N LYS A 34 10.37 -4.29 3.57
CA LYS A 34 10.19 -3.96 5.00
C LYS A 34 9.69 -2.53 5.20
N GLU A 35 10.13 -1.60 4.37
CA GLU A 35 9.71 -0.20 4.37
C GLU A 35 8.23 -0.06 4.00
N GLU A 36 7.76 -0.74 2.94
CA GLU A 36 6.34 -0.74 2.57
C GLU A 36 5.45 -1.32 3.68
N LEU A 37 5.91 -2.38 4.35
CA LEU A 37 5.18 -2.99 5.48
C LEU A 37 5.13 -2.06 6.68
N ALA A 38 6.27 -1.44 7.02
CA ALA A 38 6.37 -0.47 8.09
C ALA A 38 5.47 0.75 7.83
N TYR A 39 5.51 1.29 6.61
CA TYR A 39 4.65 2.37 6.17
C TYR A 39 3.17 2.00 6.26
N ALA A 40 2.79 0.82 5.74
CA ALA A 40 1.41 0.35 5.81
C ALA A 40 0.93 0.26 7.26
N CYS A 41 1.70 -0.36 8.15
CA CYS A 41 1.38 -0.51 9.57
C CYS A 41 1.33 0.82 10.32
N LYS A 42 2.15 1.81 9.95
CA LYS A 42 2.20 3.10 10.62
C LYS A 42 1.06 4.02 10.21
N PHE A 43 0.78 4.13 8.91
CA PHE A 43 -0.07 5.20 8.38
C PHE A 43 -1.51 4.79 8.12
N HIS A 44 -1.85 3.48 8.10
CA HIS A 44 -3.21 3.08 7.77
C HIS A 44 -4.26 3.57 8.78
N GLU A 45 -3.89 3.82 10.04
CA GLU A 45 -4.79 4.31 11.08
C GLU A 45 -5.06 5.82 10.95
N TYR A 46 -4.10 6.56 10.39
CA TYR A 46 -4.19 8.02 10.25
C TYR A 46 -4.76 8.43 8.88
N ASP A 47 -4.16 7.93 7.80
CA ASP A 47 -4.51 8.32 6.42
C ASP A 47 -5.59 7.42 5.81
N GLY A 48 -5.81 6.26 6.42
CA GLY A 48 -6.72 5.23 5.92
C GLY A 48 -6.11 4.36 4.82
N PHE A 49 -6.68 3.18 4.62
CA PHE A 49 -6.17 2.19 3.67
C PHE A 49 -6.13 2.68 2.22
N ARG A 50 -7.06 3.55 1.82
CA ARG A 50 -7.11 4.07 0.44
C ARG A 50 -5.89 4.93 0.12
N CYS A 51 -5.52 5.85 1.02
CA CYS A 51 -4.38 6.74 0.83
C CYS A 51 -3.07 5.95 0.85
N VAL A 52 -2.93 5.03 1.81
CA VAL A 52 -1.78 4.12 1.90
C VAL A 52 -1.64 3.25 0.65
N ALA A 53 -2.75 2.70 0.15
CA ALA A 53 -2.77 1.91 -1.07
C ALA A 53 -2.27 2.68 -2.30
N MET A 54 -2.73 3.92 -2.45
CA MET A 54 -2.24 4.81 -3.51
C MET A 54 -0.75 5.11 -3.38
N ALA A 55 -0.28 5.43 -2.16
CA ALA A 55 1.14 5.71 -1.92
C ALA A 55 2.04 4.51 -2.24
N LEU A 56 1.59 3.30 -1.92
CA LEU A 56 2.34 2.07 -2.18
C LEU A 56 2.18 1.54 -3.62
N GLY A 57 1.27 2.11 -4.42
CA GLY A 57 0.92 1.60 -5.74
C GLY A 57 0.35 0.18 -5.68
N ARG A 58 -0.51 -0.10 -4.69
CA ARG A 58 -1.16 -1.40 -4.45
C ARG A 58 -2.65 -1.20 -4.21
N THR A 59 -3.47 -2.21 -4.47
CA THR A 59 -4.91 -2.10 -4.22
C THR A 59 -5.24 -2.04 -2.73
N GLU A 60 -6.29 -1.30 -2.35
CA GLU A 60 -6.73 -1.15 -0.96
C GLU A 60 -6.93 -2.51 -0.26
N THR A 61 -7.56 -3.44 -0.96
CA THR A 61 -7.79 -4.81 -0.48
C THR A 61 -6.48 -5.50 -0.14
N THR A 62 -5.46 -5.37 -0.98
CA THR A 62 -4.16 -6.04 -0.77
C THR A 62 -3.44 -5.48 0.46
N VAL A 63 -3.45 -4.16 0.65
CA VAL A 63 -2.87 -3.52 1.84
C VAL A 63 -3.61 -3.97 3.10
N ARG A 64 -4.95 -3.90 3.08
CA ARG A 64 -5.80 -4.30 4.21
C ARG A 64 -5.57 -5.75 4.62
N THR A 65 -5.59 -6.67 3.66
CA THR A 65 -5.33 -8.10 3.92
C THR A 65 -3.93 -8.31 4.49
N LYS A 66 -2.93 -7.57 4.00
CA LYS A 66 -1.56 -7.69 4.50
C LYS A 66 -1.43 -7.21 5.95
N VAL A 67 -1.98 -6.04 6.28
CA VAL A 67 -1.99 -5.50 7.65
C VAL A 67 -2.70 -6.46 8.61
N TYR A 68 -3.89 -6.95 8.26
CA TYR A 68 -4.61 -7.89 9.12
C TYR A 68 -3.85 -9.22 9.31
N LYS A 69 -3.13 -9.68 8.28
CA LYS A 69 -2.26 -10.85 8.41
C LYS A 69 -1.13 -10.60 9.41
N LEU A 70 -0.47 -9.44 9.34
CA LEU A 70 0.59 -9.06 10.28
C LEU A 70 0.08 -8.94 11.72
N GLN A 71 -1.14 -8.42 11.91
CA GLN A 71 -1.78 -8.37 13.23
C GLN A 71 -2.02 -9.78 13.78
N LYS A 72 -2.53 -10.70 12.96
CA LYS A 72 -2.72 -12.11 13.37
C LYS A 72 -1.41 -12.83 13.67
N GLU A 73 -0.34 -12.46 12.98
CA GLU A 73 1.00 -13.02 13.19
C GLU A 73 1.77 -12.36 14.35
N GLY A 74 1.21 -11.33 15.00
CA GLY A 74 1.87 -10.59 16.07
C GLY A 74 3.03 -9.70 15.60
N MET A 75 3.17 -9.48 14.30
CA MET A 75 4.25 -8.72 13.67
C MET A 75 3.90 -7.24 13.46
N TYR A 76 2.65 -6.85 13.70
CA TYR A 76 2.15 -5.50 13.44
C TYR A 76 2.96 -4.42 14.16
N ASP A 77 3.13 -4.55 15.48
CA ASP A 77 3.87 -3.58 16.29
C ASP A 77 5.36 -3.54 15.87
N THR A 78 5.94 -4.69 15.53
CA THR A 78 7.33 -4.77 15.05
C THR A 78 7.55 -3.94 13.79
N TYR A 79 6.67 -4.05 12.79
CA TYR A 79 6.79 -3.25 11.57
C TYR A 79 6.44 -1.79 11.79
N ARG A 80 5.47 -1.49 12.67
CA ARG A 80 5.14 -0.11 13.05
C ARG A 80 6.34 0.60 13.67
N ASP A 81 7.04 -0.07 14.58
CA ASP A 81 8.19 0.51 15.28
C ASP A 81 9.42 0.58 14.37
N LEU A 82 9.54 -0.34 13.40
CA LEU A 82 10.59 -0.32 12.37
C LEU A 82 10.54 0.96 11.52
N TRP A 83 9.36 1.57 11.33
CA TRP A 83 9.24 2.85 10.63
C TRP A 83 10.06 3.96 11.31
N GLU A 84 10.03 4.03 12.64
CA GLU A 84 10.79 5.03 13.40
C GLU A 84 12.31 4.86 13.20
N ALA A 85 12.77 3.61 13.07
CA ALA A 85 14.18 3.33 12.78
C ALA A 85 14.58 3.81 11.38
N PHE A 86 13.71 3.67 10.38
CA PHE A 86 13.96 4.22 9.04
C PHE A 86 13.90 5.76 9.02
N ALA A 87 12.94 6.36 9.73
CA ALA A 87 12.82 7.81 9.83
C ALA A 87 14.04 8.43 10.52
N ALA A 88 14.53 7.81 11.60
CA ALA A 88 15.75 8.24 12.30
C ALA A 88 16.99 8.16 11.41
N ALA A 89 17.09 7.14 10.55
CA ALA A 89 18.21 6.96 9.62
C ALA A 89 18.23 7.99 8.46
N THR A 90 17.10 8.65 8.20
CA THR A 90 17.00 9.65 7.11
C THR A 90 17.35 11.08 7.58
N ILE A 91 17.39 11.30 8.90
CA ILE A 91 17.66 12.61 9.53
C ILE A 91 19.10 12.70 10.09
N SER A 92 19.85 11.59 10.09
CA SER A 92 21.26 11.54 10.51
C SER A 92 22.24 11.69 9.35
#